data_AF-A0A915IHU2-F1
#
_entry.id   AF-A0A915IHU2-F1
#
_cell.length_a   1.000
_cell.length_b   1.000
_cell.length_c   1.000
_cell.angle_alpha   90.00
_cell.angle_beta   90.00
_cell.angle_gamma   90.00
#
_symmetry.space_group_name_H-M   'P 1'
#
loop_
_entity.id
_entity.type
_entity.pdbx_description
1 polymer ?
#
loop_
_entity_poly.entity_id
_entity_poly.type
_entity_poly.pdbx_seq_one_letter_code
_entity_poly.pdbx_strand_id
1 'polypeptide(L)'
;MAVTPGPYGRLHAGIRIDFINDIIGTTFDSQGTPCWKFELNYSRCMDAFGLHLGIRHCDLEFRDFFECTHDDKKLSRFNTIRRQRQLQFLKGERPKPFLKGYPTPYHVTPDWYDENGIFY
;
A
#
# COMPACT_ATOMS: atom_id res chain seq x y z
N MET A 1 13.02 4.10 -26.59
CA MET A 1 12.26 5.35 -26.83
C MET A 1 11.51 5.19 -28.14
N ALA A 2 10.21 4.93 -28.08
CA ALA A 2 9.33 4.95 -29.25
C ALA A 2 8.14 5.84 -28.89
N VAL A 3 8.04 6.97 -29.58
CA VAL A 3 6.96 7.94 -29.41
C VAL A 3 5.91 7.62 -30.46
N THR A 4 4.70 7.27 -30.05
CA THR A 4 3.55 7.22 -30.94
C THR A 4 2.92 8.61 -31.03
N PRO A 5 2.59 9.13 -32.23
CA PRO A 5 2.04 10.47 -32.36
C PRO A 5 0.53 10.47 -32.09
N GLY A 6 0.10 11.25 -31.09
CA GLY A 6 -1.30 11.64 -30.90
C GLY A 6 -1.69 12.78 -31.87
N PRO A 7 -2.97 12.91 -32.26
CA PRO A 7 -3.37 13.50 -33.54
C PRO A 7 -3.67 15.01 -33.49
N TYR A 8 -3.06 15.80 -32.62
CA TYR A 8 -3.28 17.25 -32.60
C TYR A 8 -1.98 18.03 -32.41
N GLY A 9 -1.40 18.41 -33.55
CA GLY A 9 -0.36 19.42 -33.60
C GLY A 9 -0.88 20.78 -33.11
N ARG A 10 -0.33 21.26 -32.01
CA ARG A 10 -0.30 22.68 -31.67
C ARG A 10 1.04 22.98 -30.99
N LEU A 11 1.87 23.74 -31.69
CA LEU A 11 3.11 24.31 -31.18
C LEU A 11 2.76 25.33 -30.09
N HIS A 12 3.03 25.00 -28.83
CA HIS A 12 3.14 25.99 -27.76
C HIS A 12 4.58 26.03 -27.27
N ALA A 13 5.22 27.19 -27.46
CA ALA A 13 6.48 27.54 -26.84
C ALA A 13 6.21 28.03 -25.39
N GLY A 14 6.95 27.49 -24.42
CA GLY A 14 7.05 28.07 -23.07
C GLY A 14 6.64 27.13 -21.94
N ILE A 15 7.64 26.72 -21.15
CA ILE A 15 7.59 26.04 -19.83
C ILE A 15 6.74 24.77 -19.78
N ARG A 16 7.39 23.60 -19.75
CA ARG A 16 6.74 22.28 -19.55
C ARG A 16 5.94 22.28 -18.24
N ILE A 17 4.63 22.45 -18.34
CA ILE A 17 3.66 22.17 -17.26
C ILE A 17 3.76 20.68 -16.85
N ASP A 18 4.21 19.83 -17.77
CA ASP A 18 4.41 18.38 -17.57
C ASP A 18 5.34 18.06 -16.40
N PHE A 19 6.43 18.82 -16.20
CA PHE A 19 7.38 18.55 -15.10
C PHE A 19 6.77 18.77 -13.71
N ILE A 20 5.89 19.77 -13.59
CA ILE A 20 5.20 20.05 -12.33
C ILE A 20 4.17 18.95 -12.04
N ASN A 21 3.44 18.51 -13.06
CA ASN A 21 2.50 17.40 -12.93
C ASN A 21 3.20 16.08 -12.58
N ASP A 22 4.37 15.79 -13.16
CA ASP A 22 5.15 14.57 -12.88
C ASP A 22 5.68 14.53 -11.43
N ILE A 23 6.03 15.69 -10.84
CA ILE A 23 6.48 15.78 -9.44
C ILE A 23 5.31 15.70 -8.47
N ILE A 24 4.19 16.37 -8.80
CA ILE A 24 3.00 16.38 -7.96
C ILE A 24 2.33 15.00 -7.97
N GLY A 25 2.29 14.32 -9.12
CA GLY A 25 1.73 12.97 -9.24
C GLY A 25 2.44 11.97 -8.32
N THR A 26 3.77 12.01 -8.25
CA THR A 26 4.53 11.11 -7.37
C THR A 26 4.41 11.43 -5.89
N THR A 27 3.89 12.61 -5.52
CA THR A 27 3.67 12.97 -4.10
C THR A 27 2.28 12.62 -3.60
N PHE A 28 1.27 12.63 -4.48
CA PHE A 28 -0.10 12.29 -4.11
C PHE A 28 -0.45 10.83 -4.37
N ASP A 29 0.10 10.26 -5.44
CA ASP A 29 -0.07 8.85 -5.72
C ASP A 29 0.99 8.05 -4.95
N SER A 30 0.63 6.85 -4.53
CA SER A 30 1.53 5.93 -3.80
C SER A 30 2.56 5.26 -4.72
N GLN A 31 2.86 5.88 -5.87
CA GLN A 31 3.78 5.40 -6.90
C GLN A 31 5.20 5.23 -6.32
N GLY A 32 5.71 3.99 -6.29
CA GLY A 32 7.04 3.65 -5.76
C GLY A 32 7.08 3.38 -4.25
N THR A 33 5.96 3.48 -3.55
CA THR A 33 5.81 2.99 -2.16
C THR A 33 5.38 1.53 -2.16
N PRO A 34 5.58 0.75 -1.08
CA PRO A 34 5.03 -0.61 -0.98
C PRO A 34 3.50 -0.68 -1.05
N CYS A 35 2.79 0.44 -0.88
CA CYS A 35 1.32 0.50 -0.88
C CYS A 35 0.69 0.70 -2.26
N TRP A 36 1.50 0.88 -3.32
CA TRP A 36 1.03 1.15 -4.68
C TRP A 36 -0.01 0.13 -5.20
N LYS A 37 0.11 -1.12 -4.76
CA LYS A 37 -0.78 -2.21 -5.17
C LYS A 37 -2.18 -2.10 -4.57
N PHE A 38 -2.26 -1.70 -3.30
CA PHE A 38 -3.55 -1.45 -2.64
C PHE A 38 -4.25 -0.24 -3.24
N GLU A 39 -3.49 0.80 -3.56
CA GLU A 39 -4.01 1.97 -4.30
C GLU A 39 -4.56 1.57 -5.67
N LEU A 40 -3.85 0.71 -6.41
CA LEU A 40 -4.28 0.23 -7.72
C LEU A 40 -5.55 -0.64 -7.64
N ASN A 41 -5.71 -1.44 -6.59
CA ASN A 41 -6.92 -2.23 -6.40
C ASN A 41 -8.13 -1.34 -6.05
N TYR A 42 -7.92 -0.33 -5.20
CA TYR A 42 -8.95 0.65 -4.87
C TYR A 42 -9.41 1.44 -6.10
N SER A 43 -8.47 1.91 -6.94
CA SER A 43 -8.82 2.64 -8.17
C SER A 43 -9.61 1.78 -9.15
N ARG A 44 -9.22 0.52 -9.36
CA ARG A 44 -9.98 -0.43 -10.21
C ARG A 44 -11.40 -0.67 -9.72
N CYS A 45 -11.58 -0.81 -8.41
CA CYS A 45 -12.93 -0.95 -7.83
C CYS A 45 -13.77 0.31 -8.08
N MET A 46 -13.19 1.49 -7.87
CA MET A 46 -13.87 2.77 -8.12
C MET A 46 -14.20 2.97 -9.59
N ASP A 47 -13.34 2.54 -10.51
CA ASP A 47 -13.58 2.60 -11.95
C ASP A 47 -14.71 1.66 -12.38
N ALA A 48 -14.84 0.48 -11.75
CA ALA A 48 -15.89 -0.49 -12.05
C ALA A 48 -17.29 -0.03 -11.58
N PHE A 49 -17.39 0.54 -10.37
CA PHE A 49 -18.68 0.95 -9.78
C PHE A 49 -19.03 2.43 -9.99
N GLY A 50 -18.05 3.28 -10.27
CA GLY A 50 -18.20 4.74 -10.29
C GLY A 50 -18.39 5.36 -8.89
N LEU A 51 -18.44 6.69 -8.83
CA LEU A 51 -18.40 7.44 -7.56
C LEU A 51 -19.51 7.08 -6.57
N HIS A 52 -20.76 6.94 -7.04
CA HIS A 52 -21.92 6.79 -6.16
C HIS A 52 -22.01 5.40 -5.51
N LEU A 53 -21.73 4.35 -6.27
CA LEU A 53 -21.76 2.96 -5.80
C LEU A 53 -20.42 2.57 -5.15
N GLY A 54 -19.31 3.11 -5.67
CA GLY A 54 -17.96 2.83 -5.20
C GLY A 54 -17.73 3.17 -3.74
N ILE A 55 -18.30 4.26 -3.22
CA ILE A 55 -18.19 4.64 -1.80
C ILE A 55 -18.70 3.53 -0.86
N ARG A 56 -19.70 2.74 -1.28
CA ARG A 56 -20.24 1.65 -0.46
C ARG A 56 -19.59 0.30 -0.76
N HIS A 57 -19.30 0.03 -2.04
CA HIS A 57 -18.80 -1.28 -2.47
C HIS A 57 -17.28 -1.42 -2.32
N CYS A 58 -16.52 -0.33 -2.44
CA CYS A 58 -15.05 -0.34 -2.40
C CYS A 58 -14.47 -0.06 -1.00
N ASP A 59 -15.29 -0.16 0.06
CA ASP A 59 -14.85 0.12 1.44
C ASP A 59 -13.79 -0.88 1.94
N LEU A 60 -13.81 -2.14 1.47
CA LEU A 60 -12.79 -3.13 1.81
C LEU A 60 -11.41 -2.72 1.25
N GLU A 61 -11.34 -2.43 -0.05
CA GLU A 61 -10.10 -2.00 -0.72
C GLU A 61 -9.58 -0.69 -0.13
N PHE A 62 -10.48 0.25 0.16
CA PHE A 62 -10.11 1.50 0.82
C PHE A 62 -9.51 1.27 2.21
N ARG A 63 -10.10 0.37 3.01
CA ARG A 63 -9.60 0.04 4.35
C ARG A 63 -8.24 -0.65 4.32
N ASP A 64 -7.94 -1.42 3.28
CA ASP A 64 -6.62 -2.06 3.12
C ASP A 64 -5.57 -1.05 2.65
N PHE A 65 -5.92 -0.15 1.73
CA PHE A 65 -5.06 0.98 1.38
C PHE A 65 -4.78 1.91 2.57
N PHE A 66 -5.80 2.21 3.37
CA PHE A 66 -5.66 3.02 4.59
C PHE A 66 -4.79 2.32 5.65
N GLU A 67 -4.90 0.99 5.78
CA GLU A 67 -4.06 0.24 6.72
C GLU A 67 -2.59 0.22 6.29
N CYS A 68 -2.32 0.08 4.99
CA CYS A 68 -0.94 0.12 4.48
C CYS A 68 -0.28 1.49 4.71
N THR A 69 -1.03 2.58 4.59
CA THR A 69 -0.51 3.94 4.77
C THR A 69 -0.29 4.32 6.24
N HIS A 70 -1.13 3.82 7.15
CA HIS A 70 -1.10 4.19 8.57
C HIS A 70 -0.46 3.13 9.49
N ASP A 71 -0.35 1.86 9.06
CA ASP A 71 0.17 0.72 9.83
C ASP A 71 -0.55 0.47 11.18
N ASP A 72 -1.75 1.04 11.40
CA ASP A 72 -2.44 1.02 12.70
C ASP A 72 -2.73 -0.40 13.22
N LYS A 73 -3.31 -1.24 12.36
CA LYS A 73 -3.71 -2.61 12.75
C LYS A 73 -2.48 -3.48 12.98
N LYS A 74 -1.47 -3.38 12.10
CA LYS A 74 -0.17 -4.05 12.25
C LYS A 74 0.52 -3.68 13.56
N LEU A 75 0.57 -2.39 13.92
CA LEU A 75 1.16 -1.93 15.18
C LEU A 75 0.38 -2.44 16.40
N SER A 76 -0.95 -2.36 16.35
CA SER A 76 -1.82 -2.89 17.41
C SER A 76 -1.61 -4.40 17.64
N ARG A 77 -1.55 -5.16 16.55
CA ARG A 77 -1.27 -6.60 16.57
C ARG A 77 0.11 -6.89 17.15
N PHE A 78 1.14 -6.16 16.70
CA PHE A 78 2.50 -6.31 17.20
C PHE A 78 2.59 -6.06 18.71
N ASN A 79 1.98 -4.96 19.19
CA ASN A 79 1.97 -4.60 20.60
C ASN A 79 1.25 -5.63 21.46
N THR A 80 0.12 -6.17 20.96
CA THR A 80 -0.64 -7.22 21.66
C THR A 80 0.19 -8.50 21.78
N ILE A 81 0.82 -8.95 20.70
CA ILE A 81 1.69 -10.13 20.70
C ILE A 81 2.88 -9.92 21.65
N ARG A 82 3.51 -8.74 21.60
CA ARG A 82 4.63 -8.36 22.45
C ARG A 82 4.25 -8.44 23.93
N ARG A 83 3.09 -7.88 24.30
CA ARG A 83 2.55 -7.90 25.66
C ARG A 83 2.26 -9.32 26.13
N GLN A 84 1.59 -10.13 25.32
CA GLN A 84 1.27 -11.52 25.68
C GLN A 84 2.54 -12.36 25.89
N ARG A 85 3.56 -12.20 25.03
CA ARG A 85 4.85 -12.90 25.21
C ARG A 85 5.57 -12.51 26.49
N GLN A 86 5.53 -11.23 26.86
CA GLN A 86 6.08 -10.76 28.14
C GLN A 86 5.35 -11.38 29.33
N LEU A 87 4.02 -11.44 29.29
CA LEU A 87 3.22 -12.10 30.34
C LEU A 87 3.57 -13.59 30.47
N GLN A 88 3.72 -14.31 29.36
CA GLN A 88 4.12 -15.73 29.37
C GLN A 88 5.54 -15.94 29.95
N PHE A 89 6.46 -15.01 29.69
CA PHE A 89 7.80 -15.04 30.30
C PHE A 89 7.75 -14.82 31.82
N LEU A 90 6.96 -13.84 32.28
CA LEU A 90 6.79 -13.57 33.71
C LEU A 90 6.12 -14.74 34.46
N LYS A 91 5.23 -15.48 33.80
CA LYS A 91 4.63 -16.71 34.34
C LYS A 91 5.57 -17.92 34.35
N GLY A 92 6.74 -17.83 33.74
CA GLY A 92 7.69 -18.94 33.59
C GLY A 92 7.32 -19.97 32.52
N GLU A 93 6.24 -19.76 31.75
CA GLU A 93 5.82 -20.64 30.65
C GLU A 93 6.82 -20.62 29.47
N ARG A 94 7.58 -19.53 29.33
CA ARG A 94 8.62 -19.38 28.30
C ARG A 94 9.97 -19.07 28.92
N PRO A 95 11.06 -19.69 28.42
CA PRO A 95 12.41 -19.42 28.92
C PRO A 95 12.94 -18.04 28.53
N LYS A 96 12.40 -17.43 27.47
CA LYS A 96 12.78 -16.09 26.97
C LYS A 96 11.55 -15.36 26.40
N PRO A 97 11.47 -14.03 26.55
CA PRO A 97 10.35 -13.25 26.03
C PRO A 97 10.36 -13.12 24.49
N PHE A 98 11.55 -13.11 23.87
CA PHE A 98 11.73 -13.09 22.41
C PHE A 98 12.84 -14.07 22.01
N LEU A 99 12.64 -14.81 20.92
CA LEU A 99 13.66 -15.68 20.33
C LEU A 99 14.72 -14.81 19.62
N LYS A 100 16.01 -15.16 19.77
CA LYS A 100 17.09 -14.51 19.00
C LYS A 100 16.96 -14.91 17.53
N GLY A 101 17.12 -13.94 16.63
CA GLY A 101 17.05 -14.17 15.18
C GLY A 101 15.65 -14.10 14.58
N TYR A 102 14.68 -13.45 15.25
CA TYR A 102 13.41 -13.16 14.59
C TYR A 102 13.67 -12.28 13.37
N PRO A 103 13.14 -12.64 12.19
CA PRO A 103 13.22 -11.76 11.04
C PRO A 103 12.68 -10.38 11.43
N THR A 104 13.42 -9.30 11.17
CA THR A 104 12.89 -7.95 11.40
C THR A 104 11.57 -7.80 10.64
N PRO A 105 10.62 -6.93 11.07
CA PRO A 105 9.37 -6.73 10.32
C PRO A 105 9.55 -6.27 8.86
N TYR A 106 10.80 -6.05 8.44
CA TYR A 106 11.28 -5.56 7.15
C TYR A 106 11.94 -6.64 6.28
N HIS A 107 11.75 -7.93 6.56
CA HIS A 107 11.95 -8.91 5.48
C HIS A 107 10.77 -8.74 4.52
N VAL A 108 11.00 -7.95 3.47
CA VAL A 108 10.12 -7.88 2.30
C VAL A 108 10.25 -9.21 1.58
N THR A 109 9.61 -10.25 2.11
CA THR A 109 9.19 -11.36 1.27
C THR A 109 8.09 -10.82 0.36
N PRO A 110 8.03 -11.21 -0.92
CA PRO A 110 6.83 -10.99 -1.72
C PRO A 110 5.64 -11.41 -0.87
N ASP A 111 4.73 -10.49 -0.59
CA ASP A 111 3.53 -10.81 0.13
C ASP A 111 2.67 -11.72 -0.74
N TRP A 112 1.82 -12.54 -0.11
CA TRP A 112 0.96 -13.49 -0.81
C TRP A 112 0.16 -12.84 -1.96
N TYR A 113 -0.13 -11.54 -1.87
CA TYR A 113 -0.78 -10.77 -2.92
C TYR A 113 0.07 -10.67 -4.20
N ASP A 114 1.40 -10.62 -4.12
CA ASP A 114 2.34 -10.60 -5.25
C ASP A 114 2.42 -11.93 -5.98
N GLU A 115 2.32 -13.04 -5.26
CA GLU A 115 2.45 -14.38 -5.84
C GLU A 115 1.17 -14.87 -6.51
N ASN A 116 0.00 -14.48 -6.01
CA ASN A 116 -1.27 -15.05 -6.48
C ASN A 116 -1.97 -14.21 -7.55
N GLY A 117 -1.42 -13.04 -7.91
CA GLY A 117 -1.98 -12.20 -8.99
C GLY A 117 -3.48 -11.93 -8.84
N ILE A 118 -4.00 -11.96 -7.61
CA ILE A 118 -5.44 -11.79 -7.36
C ILE A 118 -5.73 -10.30 -7.46
N PHE A 119 -5.97 -9.92 -8.69
CA PHE A 119 -6.77 -8.78 -9.06
C PHE A 119 -8.21 -9.32 -9.05
N TYR A 120 -9.02 -8.92 -8.06
CA TYR A 120 -10.46 -9.08 -8.19
C TYR A 120 -10.98 -8.25 -9.38
#